data_AF-A0A847Y185-F1
#
_entry.id   AF-A0A847Y185-F1
#
_cell.length_a   1.000
_cell.length_b   1.000
_cell.length_c   1.000
_cell.angle_alpha   90.00
_cell.angle_beta   90.00
_cell.angle_gamma   90.00
#
_symmetry.space_group_name_H-M   'P 1'
#
loop_
_entity.id
_entity.type
_entity.pdbx_description
1 polymer ?
#
loop_
_entity_poly.entity_id
_entity_poly.type
_entity_poly.pdbx_seq_one_letter_code
_entity_poly.pdbx_strand_id
1 'polypeptide(L)'
;MKYGPARARYERRKRRRERLKALSGLWNVLSVLLGVVTIALAGWFIWKIGFTGSQIEQTPAPRLVETGQVNPSPTVALLATRPSLPTAQPSIFPTETSLPTQEDSSNYVFDLQAKPESISATLFKPDATCTWTGIAGQAFDLQGRPIPGITVQVSGPTYGKDIQLLSITGSAPQYGMGGYEVFLTDSPRDTVGEYQIRLVDQSGRGLSPRFTFDTSSDCTKNLVIVNFKQIK
;
A
#
# COMPACT_ATOMS: atom_id res chain seq x y z
N MET A 1 48.98 -72.47 14.56
CA MET A 1 48.23 -71.51 13.73
C MET A 1 47.22 -70.73 14.59
N LYS A 2 47.51 -69.49 15.01
CA LYS A 2 46.59 -68.67 15.83
C LYS A 2 46.68 -67.17 15.45
N TYR A 3 46.15 -66.80 14.28
CA TYR A 3 45.95 -65.38 13.90
C TYR A 3 44.63 -65.16 13.14
N GLY A 4 43.61 -66.00 13.38
CA GLY A 4 42.31 -65.93 12.69
C GLY A 4 41.42 -64.72 13.03
N PRO A 5 41.19 -64.35 14.30
CA PRO A 5 40.14 -63.38 14.63
C PRO A 5 40.59 -61.91 14.50
N ALA A 6 41.87 -61.60 14.68
CA ALA A 6 42.38 -60.23 14.65
C ALA A 6 42.40 -59.65 13.22
N ARG A 7 42.85 -60.44 12.23
CA ARG A 7 42.91 -60.02 10.82
C ARG A 7 41.51 -59.79 10.24
N ALA A 8 40.54 -60.63 10.59
CA ALA A 8 39.15 -60.47 10.15
C ALA A 8 38.52 -59.17 10.67
N ARG A 9 38.81 -58.78 11.93
CA ARG A 9 38.34 -57.50 12.49
C ARG A 9 39.02 -56.30 11.82
N TYR A 10 40.30 -56.41 11.48
CA TYR A 10 41.04 -55.38 10.77
C TYR A 10 40.46 -55.14 9.36
N GLU A 11 40.24 -56.19 8.58
CA GLU A 11 39.65 -56.10 7.23
C GLU A 11 38.24 -55.50 7.25
N ARG A 12 37.40 -55.87 8.22
CA ARG A 12 36.07 -55.25 8.40
C ARG A 12 36.15 -53.75 8.69
N ARG A 13 37.10 -53.33 9.54
CA ARG A 13 37.32 -51.90 9.85
C ARG A 13 37.87 -51.12 8.65
N LYS A 14 38.78 -51.71 7.86
CA LYS A 14 39.33 -51.12 6.64
C LYS A 14 38.24 -50.88 5.59
N ARG A 15 37.44 -51.91 5.28
CA ARG A 15 36.30 -51.80 4.35
C ARG A 15 35.27 -50.76 4.81
N ARG A 16 35.00 -50.66 6.13
CA ARG A 16 34.09 -49.63 6.66
C ARG A 16 34.66 -48.22 6.48
N ARG A 17 35.96 -48.01 6.69
CA ARG A 17 36.62 -46.72 6.46
C ARG A 17 36.64 -46.33 4.98
N GLU A 18 36.86 -47.28 4.08
CA GLU A 18 36.82 -47.03 2.63
C GLU A 18 35.40 -46.65 2.17
N ARG A 19 34.37 -47.34 2.68
CA ARG A 19 32.97 -46.99 2.40
C ARG A 19 32.59 -45.61 2.94
N LEU A 20 33.05 -45.25 4.15
CA LEU A 20 32.78 -43.93 4.72
C LEU A 20 33.48 -42.82 3.94
N LYS A 21 34.72 -43.04 3.47
CA LYS A 21 35.44 -42.09 2.61
C LYS A 21 34.77 -41.93 1.24
N ALA A 22 34.27 -43.03 0.66
CA ALA A 22 33.51 -42.98 -0.58
C ALA A 22 32.18 -42.23 -0.40
N LEU A 23 31.47 -42.48 0.71
CA LEU A 23 30.24 -41.75 1.04
C LEU A 23 30.50 -40.25 1.25
N SER A 24 31.56 -39.86 1.97
CA SER A 24 31.88 -38.44 2.18
C SER A 24 32.30 -37.74 0.88
N GLY A 25 33.04 -38.43 0.01
CA GLY A 25 33.40 -37.91 -1.31
C GLY A 25 32.16 -37.66 -2.17
N LEU A 26 31.23 -38.62 -2.19
CA LEU A 26 29.96 -38.49 -2.91
C LEU A 26 29.11 -37.33 -2.36
N TRP A 27 29.07 -37.17 -1.03
CA TRP A 27 28.31 -36.10 -0.38
C TRP A 27 28.85 -34.71 -0.70
N ASN A 28 30.17 -34.55 -0.75
CA ASN A 28 30.81 -33.30 -1.13
C ASN A 28 30.52 -32.94 -2.59
N VAL A 29 30.61 -33.92 -3.50
CA VAL A 29 30.28 -33.73 -4.94
C VAL A 29 28.82 -33.34 -5.12
N LEU A 30 27.89 -34.02 -4.42
CA LEU A 30 26.47 -33.71 -4.48
C LEU A 30 26.17 -32.29 -3.98
N SER A 31 26.83 -31.86 -2.89
CA SER A 31 26.66 -30.51 -2.32
C SER A 31 27.12 -29.42 -3.29
N VAL A 32 28.25 -29.64 -3.97
CA VAL A 32 28.76 -28.69 -4.99
C VAL A 32 27.82 -28.61 -6.19
N LEU A 33 27.33 -29.76 -6.69
CA LEU A 33 26.39 -29.78 -7.81
C LEU A 33 25.09 -29.06 -7.47
N LEU A 34 24.57 -29.25 -6.26
CA LEU A 34 23.36 -28.58 -5.80
C LEU A 34 23.56 -27.06 -5.72
N GLY A 35 24.71 -26.61 -5.22
CA GLY A 35 25.10 -25.19 -5.25
C GLY A 35 25.13 -24.59 -6.65
N VAL A 36 25.78 -25.25 -7.60
CA VAL A 36 25.87 -24.77 -9.00
C VAL A 36 24.48 -24.66 -9.64
N VAL A 37 23.61 -25.64 -9.42
CA VAL A 37 22.23 -25.62 -9.94
C VAL A 37 21.44 -24.45 -9.35
N THR A 38 21.56 -24.18 -8.05
CA THR A 38 20.85 -23.05 -7.42
C THR A 38 21.27 -21.69 -7.99
N ILE A 39 22.57 -21.50 -8.24
CA ILE A 39 23.11 -20.26 -8.84
C ILE A 39 22.58 -20.09 -10.27
N ALA A 40 22.56 -21.16 -11.06
CA ALA A 40 22.03 -21.13 -12.44
C ALA A 40 20.53 -20.76 -12.47
N LEU A 41 19.73 -21.34 -11.57
CA LEU A 41 18.30 -21.04 -11.45
C LEU A 41 18.05 -19.59 -11.01
N ALA A 42 18.82 -19.09 -10.04
CA ALA A 42 18.74 -17.70 -9.60
C ALA A 42 19.08 -16.72 -10.73
N GLY A 43 20.16 -16.98 -11.48
CA GLY A 43 20.53 -16.18 -12.64
C GLY A 43 19.45 -16.17 -13.74
N TRP A 44 18.86 -17.34 -14.03
CA TRP A 44 17.75 -17.45 -14.98
C TRP A 44 16.51 -16.66 -14.52
N PHE A 45 16.19 -16.70 -13.23
CA PHE A 45 15.06 -15.97 -12.65
C PHE A 45 15.28 -14.44 -12.70
N ILE A 46 16.50 -13.97 -12.39
CA ILE A 46 16.88 -12.56 -12.51
C ILE A 46 16.78 -12.08 -13.96
N TRP A 47 17.26 -12.87 -14.93
CA TRP A 47 17.14 -12.54 -16.35
C TRP A 47 15.68 -12.47 -16.82
N LYS A 48 14.83 -13.39 -16.35
CA LYS A 48 13.39 -13.40 -16.66
C LYS A 48 12.65 -12.18 -16.11
N ILE A 49 13.06 -11.65 -14.96
CA ILE A 49 12.45 -10.46 -14.35
C ILE A 49 13.01 -9.16 -14.97
N GLY A 50 14.30 -9.12 -15.31
CA GLY A 50 14.98 -7.91 -15.78
C GLY A 50 14.66 -7.47 -17.21
N PHE A 51 13.97 -8.28 -18.03
CA PHE A 51 13.73 -7.96 -19.46
C PHE A 51 12.28 -7.54 -19.79
N THR A 52 11.42 -7.33 -18.79
CA THR A 52 10.07 -6.79 -18.99
C THR A 52 9.87 -5.53 -18.18
N GLY A 53 10.17 -4.37 -18.77
CA GLY A 53 9.83 -3.07 -18.18
C GLY A 53 10.83 -1.96 -18.48
N SER A 54 11.10 -1.67 -19.74
CA SER A 54 11.73 -0.39 -20.12
C SER A 54 11.06 0.13 -21.39
N GLN A 55 9.75 0.36 -21.31
CA GLN A 55 9.10 1.30 -22.22
C GLN A 55 9.17 2.65 -21.51
N ILE A 56 10.19 3.45 -21.84
CA ILE A 56 10.13 4.89 -21.59
C ILE A 56 9.13 5.40 -22.62
N GLU A 57 7.87 5.52 -22.20
CA GLU A 57 6.84 6.16 -22.99
C GLU A 57 7.19 7.64 -23.11
N GLN A 58 7.79 8.01 -24.24
CA GLN A 58 8.04 9.41 -24.57
C GLN A 58 6.69 10.11 -24.73
N THR A 59 6.27 10.84 -23.70
CA THR A 59 5.17 11.81 -23.81
C THR A 59 5.53 12.81 -24.90
N PRO A 60 4.76 12.92 -26.01
CA PRO A 60 5.01 13.95 -26.99
C PRO A 60 4.66 15.32 -26.38
N ALA A 61 5.58 16.27 -26.51
CA ALA A 61 5.39 17.65 -26.08
C ALA A 61 4.13 18.27 -26.74
N PRO A 62 3.37 19.10 -26.02
CA PRO A 62 2.19 19.75 -26.59
C PRO A 62 2.60 20.69 -27.73
N ARG A 63 2.12 20.39 -28.93
CA ARG A 63 2.21 21.27 -30.10
C ARG A 63 1.31 22.48 -29.84
N LEU A 64 1.89 23.67 -29.79
CA LEU A 64 1.16 24.93 -29.81
C LEU A 64 0.26 24.96 -31.05
N VAL A 65 -1.06 24.97 -30.84
CA VAL A 65 -2.04 25.21 -31.90
C VAL A 65 -2.09 26.72 -32.10
N GLU A 66 -1.50 27.16 -33.20
CA GLU A 66 -1.57 28.54 -33.67
C GLU A 66 -3.06 28.86 -33.94
N THR A 67 -3.65 29.70 -33.09
CA THR A 67 -5.06 30.05 -33.19
C THR A 67 -5.20 31.16 -34.23
N GLY A 68 -5.96 30.86 -35.29
CA GLY A 68 -6.23 31.75 -36.39
C GLY A 68 -6.85 33.09 -35.94
N GLN A 69 -6.36 34.13 -36.59
CA GLN A 69 -6.76 35.53 -36.57
C GLN A 69 -8.29 35.70 -36.68
N VAL A 70 -8.93 36.32 -35.68
CA VAL A 70 -10.34 36.74 -35.75
C VAL A 70 -10.40 38.24 -36.05
N ASN A 71 -10.99 38.55 -37.20
CA ASN A 71 -11.27 39.89 -37.73
C ASN A 71 -12.32 40.64 -36.86
N PRO A 72 -12.20 41.95 -36.62
CA PRO A 72 -13.17 42.70 -35.81
C PRO A 72 -14.42 43.07 -36.62
N SER A 73 -15.61 42.80 -36.06
CA SER A 73 -16.91 43.27 -36.56
C SER A 73 -17.77 43.72 -35.37
N PRO A 74 -18.62 44.75 -35.51
CA PRO A 74 -18.74 45.80 -34.51
C PRO A 74 -19.69 45.49 -33.34
N THR A 75 -19.34 46.12 -32.21
CA THR A 75 -20.12 46.30 -30.99
C THR A 75 -21.57 46.73 -31.27
N VAL A 76 -22.52 45.90 -30.84
CA VAL A 76 -23.89 46.34 -30.55
C VAL A 76 -24.15 46.07 -29.07
N ALA A 77 -24.26 47.14 -28.30
CA ALA A 77 -24.69 47.11 -26.92
C ALA A 77 -26.19 46.78 -26.85
N LEU A 78 -26.54 45.62 -26.30
CA LEU A 78 -27.92 45.24 -25.98
C LEU A 78 -28.09 45.25 -24.46
N LEU A 79 -29.03 46.10 -24.04
CA LEU A 79 -29.47 46.34 -22.67
C LEU A 79 -29.86 45.02 -21.98
N ALA A 80 -29.42 44.87 -20.73
CA ALA A 80 -29.71 43.72 -19.88
C ALA A 80 -31.20 43.65 -19.52
N THR A 81 -31.88 42.58 -19.95
CA THR A 81 -33.14 42.12 -19.36
C THR A 81 -32.88 40.79 -18.69
N ARG A 82 -32.87 40.81 -17.35
CA ARG A 82 -32.72 39.63 -16.48
C ARG A 82 -33.90 38.66 -16.70
N PRO A 83 -33.68 37.39 -17.09
CA PRO A 83 -34.69 36.36 -16.93
C PRO A 83 -34.82 36.04 -15.43
N SER A 84 -36.01 36.19 -14.87
CA SER A 84 -36.33 35.70 -13.53
C SER A 84 -36.20 34.18 -13.50
N LEU A 85 -35.29 33.69 -12.66
CA LEU A 85 -35.10 32.28 -12.32
C LEU A 85 -36.45 31.67 -11.85
N PRO A 86 -36.91 30.53 -12.38
CA PRO A 86 -38.05 29.84 -11.80
C PRO A 86 -37.66 29.36 -10.40
N THR A 87 -38.41 29.81 -9.40
CA THR A 87 -38.38 29.30 -8.04
C THR A 87 -38.60 27.80 -8.07
N ALA A 88 -37.55 27.02 -7.82
CA ALA A 88 -37.66 25.58 -7.61
C ALA A 88 -38.43 25.35 -6.31
N GLN A 89 -39.68 24.94 -6.47
CA GLN A 89 -40.54 24.42 -5.41
C GLN A 89 -39.86 23.18 -4.79
N PRO A 90 -39.80 23.04 -3.45
CA PRO A 90 -39.28 21.83 -2.83
C PRO A 90 -40.23 20.67 -3.16
N SER A 91 -39.84 19.84 -4.13
CA SER A 91 -40.44 18.55 -4.35
C SER A 91 -39.96 17.63 -3.23
N ILE A 92 -40.88 17.31 -2.32
CA ILE A 92 -40.66 16.33 -1.25
C ILE A 92 -40.74 14.95 -1.90
N PHE A 93 -39.72 14.59 -2.67
CA PHE A 93 -39.45 13.20 -2.95
C PHE A 93 -38.71 12.67 -1.72
N PRO A 94 -39.13 11.54 -1.11
CA PRO A 94 -38.31 10.92 -0.09
C PRO A 94 -36.99 10.53 -0.77
N THR A 95 -35.94 11.32 -0.53
CA THR A 95 -34.58 10.83 -0.62
C THR A 95 -34.57 9.60 0.28
N GLU A 96 -34.34 8.42 -0.30
CA GLU A 96 -33.89 7.28 0.49
C GLU A 96 -32.57 7.72 1.14
N THR A 97 -32.73 8.31 2.33
CA THR A 97 -31.65 8.45 3.29
C THR A 97 -31.28 7.01 3.54
N SER A 98 -30.19 6.56 2.92
CA SER A 98 -29.56 5.32 3.33
C SER A 98 -29.28 5.48 4.82
N LEU A 99 -30.16 4.88 5.61
CA LEU A 99 -29.98 4.77 7.04
C LEU A 99 -28.57 4.21 7.20
N PRO A 100 -27.69 4.80 8.03
CA PRO A 100 -26.40 4.19 8.29
C PRO A 100 -26.72 2.78 8.80
N THR A 101 -26.47 1.77 7.96
CA THR A 101 -26.55 0.38 8.35
C THR A 101 -25.70 0.30 9.60
N GLN A 102 -26.35 0.07 10.74
CA GLN A 102 -25.68 -0.04 12.03
C GLN A 102 -24.69 -1.20 11.88
N GLU A 103 -23.45 -0.84 11.59
CA GLU A 103 -22.41 -1.81 11.30
C GLU A 103 -22.15 -2.54 12.62
N ASP A 104 -22.38 -3.85 12.62
CA ASP A 104 -22.34 -4.67 13.81
C ASP A 104 -20.92 -4.69 14.38
N SER A 105 -20.66 -3.73 15.27
CA SER A 105 -19.35 -3.49 15.88
C SER A 105 -18.85 -4.64 16.75
N SER A 106 -19.73 -5.60 17.08
CA SER A 106 -19.37 -6.78 17.86
C SER A 106 -18.36 -7.70 17.15
N ASN A 107 -18.25 -7.61 15.83
CA ASN A 107 -17.41 -8.49 15.01
C ASN A 107 -16.08 -7.87 14.57
N TYR A 108 -15.75 -6.64 14.96
CA TYR A 108 -14.47 -6.04 14.59
C TYR A 108 -13.30 -6.76 15.26
N VAL A 109 -12.31 -7.13 14.45
CA VAL A 109 -11.11 -7.85 14.88
C VAL A 109 -9.88 -6.95 14.96
N PHE A 110 -9.97 -5.70 14.47
CA PHE A 110 -8.92 -4.69 14.57
C PHE A 110 -9.38 -3.43 15.30
N ASP A 111 -8.45 -2.81 16.02
CA ASP A 111 -8.57 -1.50 16.64
C ASP A 111 -7.29 -0.68 16.36
N LEU A 112 -7.28 0.61 16.73
CA LEU A 112 -6.09 1.43 16.68
C LEU A 112 -5.06 0.95 17.71
N GLN A 113 -3.80 0.86 17.27
CA GLN A 113 -2.68 0.57 18.18
C GLN A 113 -2.39 1.75 19.12
N ALA A 114 -2.61 2.97 18.63
CA ALA A 114 -2.43 4.23 19.36
C ALA A 114 -3.31 5.31 18.75
N LYS A 115 -3.44 6.44 19.44
CA LYS A 115 -4.16 7.60 18.89
C LYS A 115 -3.47 8.11 17.62
N PRO A 116 -4.23 8.59 16.60
CA PRO A 116 -3.65 9.22 15.43
C PRO A 116 -2.72 10.37 15.81
N GLU A 117 -1.58 10.48 15.12
CA GLU A 117 -0.59 11.53 15.36
C GLU A 117 -0.10 12.12 14.04
N SER A 118 0.00 13.45 13.95
CA SER A 118 0.48 14.14 12.76
C SER A 118 1.96 14.46 12.86
N ILE A 119 2.72 14.08 11.82
CA ILE A 119 4.16 14.28 11.70
C ILE A 119 4.49 14.90 10.34
N SER A 120 5.77 15.21 10.13
CA SER A 120 6.26 15.70 8.84
C SER A 120 6.37 14.56 7.84
N ALA A 121 5.73 14.69 6.68
CA ALA A 121 5.86 13.72 5.58
C ALA A 121 7.29 13.63 5.06
N THR A 122 8.10 14.69 5.23
CA THR A 122 9.51 14.73 4.79
C THR A 122 10.39 13.67 5.44
N LEU A 123 9.95 13.08 6.55
CA LEU A 123 10.62 11.95 7.19
C LEU A 123 10.63 10.69 6.31
N PHE A 124 9.65 10.54 5.42
CA PHE A 124 9.51 9.39 4.50
C PHE A 124 9.59 9.80 3.03
N LYS A 125 9.23 11.06 2.73
CA LYS A 125 9.18 11.64 1.38
C LYS A 125 9.79 13.04 1.38
N PRO A 126 11.09 13.20 1.11
CA PRO A 126 11.78 14.49 1.21
C PRO A 126 11.11 15.64 0.43
N ASP A 127 10.47 15.32 -0.71
CA ASP A 127 9.80 16.31 -1.56
C ASP A 127 8.36 16.64 -1.12
N ALA A 128 7.78 15.87 -0.19
CA ALA A 128 6.42 16.05 0.31
C ALA A 128 6.34 17.13 1.41
N THR A 129 6.62 18.36 1.00
CA THR A 129 6.58 19.55 1.88
C THR A 129 5.15 20.10 1.99
N CYS A 130 4.87 21.30 1.49
CA CYS A 130 3.53 21.92 1.56
C CYS A 130 2.61 21.55 0.39
N THR A 131 3.04 20.70 -0.53
CA THR A 131 2.25 20.33 -1.73
C THR A 131 1.63 18.94 -1.61
N TRP A 132 1.52 18.43 -0.38
CA TRP A 132 1.12 17.06 -0.12
C TRP A 132 0.55 16.93 1.28
N THR A 133 -0.54 16.19 1.42
CA THR A 133 -1.12 15.75 2.68
C THR A 133 -1.61 14.31 2.54
N GLY A 134 -1.32 13.48 3.54
CA GLY A 134 -1.66 12.08 3.49
C GLY A 134 -1.85 11.45 4.87
N ILE A 135 -2.32 10.22 4.84
CA ILE A 135 -2.39 9.32 5.98
C ILE A 135 -1.63 8.04 5.66
N ALA A 136 -0.86 7.56 6.62
CA ALA A 136 -0.07 6.34 6.48
C ALA A 136 -0.04 5.56 7.80
N GLY A 137 0.46 4.34 7.75
CA GLY A 137 0.68 3.54 8.94
C GLY A 137 0.83 2.07 8.60
N GLN A 138 0.65 1.21 9.60
CA GLN A 138 0.80 -0.24 9.48
C GLN A 138 -0.37 -0.98 10.12
N ALA A 139 -0.60 -2.21 9.69
CA ALA A 139 -1.47 -3.15 10.39
C ALA A 139 -0.66 -4.31 10.99
N PHE A 140 -1.02 -4.72 12.20
CA PHE A 140 -0.34 -5.80 12.94
C PHE A 140 -1.32 -6.86 13.44
N ASP A 141 -0.84 -8.10 13.54
CA ASP A 141 -1.56 -9.19 14.20
C ASP A 141 -1.50 -9.11 15.73
N LEU A 142 -2.11 -10.09 16.40
CA LEU A 142 -2.11 -10.21 17.85
C LEU A 142 -0.70 -10.25 18.46
N GLN A 143 0.27 -10.80 17.73
CA GLN A 143 1.67 -10.95 18.13
C GLN A 143 2.52 -9.72 17.74
N GLY A 144 1.94 -8.69 17.12
CA GLY A 144 2.67 -7.52 16.65
C GLY A 144 3.44 -7.75 15.35
N ARG A 145 3.15 -8.83 14.60
CA ARG A 145 3.73 -9.07 13.29
C ARG A 145 2.96 -8.28 12.23
N PRO A 146 3.64 -7.68 11.25
CA PRO A 146 2.96 -6.90 10.22
C PRO A 146 2.08 -7.78 9.33
N ILE A 147 0.88 -7.31 9.01
CA ILE A 147 -0.06 -7.99 8.10
C ILE A 147 -0.18 -7.19 6.81
N PRO A 148 0.30 -7.71 5.66
CA PRO A 148 -0.02 -7.15 4.35
C PRO A 148 -1.35 -7.72 3.80
N GLY A 149 -1.89 -7.07 2.77
CA GLY A 149 -3.06 -7.57 2.01
C GLY A 149 -4.44 -7.20 2.55
N ILE A 150 -4.55 -6.37 3.60
CA ILE A 150 -5.82 -5.82 4.08
C ILE A 150 -6.10 -4.48 3.39
N THR A 151 -7.34 -4.26 2.96
CA THR A 151 -7.76 -3.00 2.36
C THR A 151 -7.95 -1.94 3.45
N VAL A 152 -7.28 -0.81 3.27
CA VAL A 152 -7.49 0.39 4.06
C VAL A 152 -8.43 1.30 3.30
N GLN A 153 -9.49 1.74 3.96
CA GLN A 153 -10.48 2.65 3.40
C GLN A 153 -10.44 3.95 4.17
N VAL A 154 -10.23 5.05 3.44
CA VAL A 154 -10.32 6.42 3.96
C VAL A 154 -11.47 7.12 3.26
N SER A 155 -12.33 7.78 4.01
CA SER A 155 -13.41 8.61 3.47
C SER A 155 -13.30 10.02 4.03
N GLY A 156 -13.66 11.03 3.24
CA GLY A 156 -13.72 12.41 3.69
C GLY A 156 -13.69 13.40 2.52
N PRO A 157 -13.64 14.71 2.82
CA PRO A 157 -13.71 15.74 1.81
C PRO A 157 -12.36 15.93 1.12
N THR A 158 -12.34 15.77 -0.20
CA THR A 158 -11.19 16.06 -1.05
C THR A 158 -11.65 16.92 -2.22
N TYR A 159 -11.00 18.07 -2.43
CA TYR A 159 -11.40 19.05 -3.46
C TYR A 159 -12.88 19.46 -3.40
N GLY A 160 -13.44 19.59 -2.19
CA GLY A 160 -14.83 20.00 -1.97
C GLY A 160 -15.88 18.92 -2.25
N LYS A 161 -15.47 17.64 -2.39
CA LYS A 161 -16.37 16.49 -2.53
C LYS A 161 -16.01 15.40 -1.54
N ASP A 162 -17.01 14.76 -0.95
CA ASP A 162 -16.79 13.56 -0.15
C ASP A 162 -16.46 12.39 -1.07
N ILE A 163 -15.25 11.85 -0.90
CA ILE A 163 -14.75 10.72 -1.68
C ILE A 163 -14.30 9.59 -0.76
N GLN A 164 -14.16 8.42 -1.37
CA GLN A 164 -13.58 7.24 -0.74
C GLN A 164 -12.28 6.89 -1.45
N LEU A 165 -11.22 6.80 -0.68
CA LEU A 165 -9.87 6.49 -1.09
C LEU A 165 -9.49 5.12 -0.51
N LEU A 166 -8.81 4.32 -1.31
CA LEU A 166 -8.41 2.97 -0.92
C LEU A 166 -6.90 2.81 -0.99
N SER A 167 -6.37 2.01 -0.09
CA SER A 167 -4.99 1.54 -0.12
C SER A 167 -4.95 0.10 0.41
N ILE A 168 -3.78 -0.52 0.37
CA ILE A 168 -3.58 -1.89 0.83
C ILE A 168 -2.38 -1.93 1.76
N THR A 169 -2.52 -2.57 2.92
CA THR A 169 -1.39 -2.81 3.84
C THR A 169 -0.30 -3.62 3.12
N GLY A 170 0.97 -3.21 3.27
CA GLY A 170 2.11 -3.78 2.55
C GLY A 170 2.41 -3.11 1.20
N SER A 171 1.57 -2.18 0.72
CA SER A 171 1.84 -1.42 -0.52
C SER A 171 2.84 -0.27 -0.34
N ALA A 172 3.08 0.16 0.89
CA ALA A 172 3.97 1.26 1.22
C ALA A 172 5.08 0.79 2.21
N PRO A 173 6.08 0.03 1.72
CA PRO A 173 7.10 -0.61 2.56
C PRO A 173 8.01 0.39 3.29
N GLN A 174 8.05 1.66 2.89
CA GLN A 174 8.75 2.72 3.62
C GLN A 174 8.20 2.95 5.04
N TYR A 175 6.94 2.56 5.28
CA TYR A 175 6.33 2.59 6.61
C TYR A 175 6.46 1.25 7.35
N GLY A 176 7.04 0.21 6.72
CA GLY A 176 7.18 -1.16 7.23
C GLY A 176 6.44 -2.20 6.40
N MET A 177 6.62 -3.50 6.70
CA MET A 177 6.09 -4.59 5.85
C MET A 177 4.54 -4.66 5.81
N GLY A 178 3.87 -4.10 6.82
CA GLY A 178 2.41 -3.93 6.85
C GLY A 178 1.96 -2.53 6.42
N GLY A 179 2.88 -1.75 5.84
CA GLY A 179 2.74 -0.32 5.59
C GLY A 179 1.76 0.03 4.49
N TYR A 180 0.94 1.05 4.71
CA TYR A 180 0.05 1.63 3.70
C TYR A 180 0.20 3.15 3.68
N GLU A 181 -0.25 3.75 2.58
CA GLU A 181 -0.33 5.19 2.42
C GLU A 181 -1.55 5.55 1.58
N VAL A 182 -2.21 6.65 1.94
CA VAL A 182 -3.29 7.27 1.18
C VAL A 182 -2.97 8.76 1.04
N PHE A 183 -2.93 9.22 -0.20
CA PHE A 183 -2.87 10.64 -0.52
C PHE A 183 -4.25 11.28 -0.39
N LEU A 184 -4.36 12.39 0.34
CA LEU A 184 -5.63 13.08 0.58
C LEU A 184 -5.80 14.29 -0.33
N THR A 185 -4.77 15.13 -0.40
CA THR A 185 -4.77 16.38 -1.17
C THR A 185 -3.35 16.91 -1.35
N ASP A 186 -3.15 17.76 -2.35
CA ASP A 186 -1.91 18.47 -2.68
C ASP A 186 -1.74 19.79 -1.92
N SER A 187 -2.62 20.12 -0.97
CA SER A 187 -2.50 21.32 -0.15
C SER A 187 -2.96 21.06 1.29
N PRO A 188 -2.05 21.16 2.30
CA PRO A 188 -2.39 21.05 3.70
C PRO A 188 -3.51 22.01 4.12
N ARG A 189 -4.50 21.49 4.82
CA ARG A 189 -5.66 22.22 5.32
C ARG A 189 -6.04 21.65 6.69
N ASP A 190 -6.48 22.52 7.58
CA ASP A 190 -7.09 22.10 8.84
C ASP A 190 -8.46 21.45 8.60
N THR A 191 -8.64 20.25 9.14
CA THR A 191 -9.94 19.57 9.22
C THR A 191 -10.13 18.99 10.62
N VAL A 192 -11.36 18.96 11.10
CA VAL A 192 -11.68 18.40 12.42
C VAL A 192 -12.79 17.38 12.28
N GLY A 193 -12.45 16.10 12.45
CA GLY A 193 -13.39 14.99 12.35
C GLY A 193 -14.02 14.77 10.96
N GLU A 194 -13.49 15.41 9.91
CA GLU A 194 -14.03 15.31 8.55
C GLU A 194 -13.57 14.02 7.84
N TYR A 195 -12.36 13.55 8.13
CA TYR A 195 -11.85 12.30 7.58
C TYR A 195 -12.09 11.13 8.52
N GLN A 196 -12.31 9.96 7.92
CA GLN A 196 -12.50 8.69 8.59
C GLN A 196 -11.66 7.60 7.94
N ILE A 197 -11.08 6.72 8.74
CA ILE A 197 -10.30 5.56 8.29
C ILE A 197 -10.82 4.27 8.93
N ARG A 198 -10.78 3.17 8.18
CA ARG A 198 -11.03 1.81 8.68
C ARG A 198 -10.34 0.76 7.83
N LEU A 199 -10.26 -0.45 8.37
CA LEU A 199 -9.91 -1.66 7.62
C LEU A 199 -11.16 -2.35 7.10
N VAL A 200 -11.10 -2.89 5.88
CA VAL A 200 -12.18 -3.68 5.27
C VAL A 200 -11.65 -4.96 4.63
N ASP A 201 -12.53 -5.97 4.51
CA ASP A 201 -12.25 -7.20 3.77
C ASP A 201 -12.47 -7.04 2.25
N GLN A 202 -12.29 -8.13 1.51
CA GLN A 202 -12.47 -8.17 0.05
C GLN A 202 -13.91 -7.91 -0.41
N SER A 203 -14.89 -8.05 0.49
CA SER A 203 -16.31 -7.75 0.24
C SER A 203 -16.70 -6.34 0.71
N GLY A 204 -15.75 -5.54 1.20
CA GLY A 204 -15.98 -4.20 1.74
C GLY A 204 -16.58 -4.17 3.14
N ARG A 205 -16.64 -5.32 3.84
CA ARG A 205 -17.11 -5.38 5.24
C ARG A 205 -16.03 -4.82 6.16
N GLY A 206 -16.42 -3.97 7.11
CA GLY A 206 -15.52 -3.44 8.13
C GLY A 206 -14.88 -4.53 8.98
N LEU A 207 -13.55 -4.54 9.03
CA LEU A 207 -12.74 -5.33 9.96
C LEU A 207 -12.40 -4.54 11.23
N SER A 208 -12.53 -3.21 11.16
CA SER A 208 -12.40 -2.27 12.27
C SER A 208 -13.59 -1.28 12.30
N PRO A 209 -13.80 -0.57 13.42
CA PRO A 209 -14.62 0.64 13.43
C PRO A 209 -14.08 1.69 12.45
N ARG A 210 -14.91 2.71 12.18
CA ARG A 210 -14.45 3.96 11.56
C ARG A 210 -13.84 4.86 12.62
N PHE A 211 -12.61 5.29 12.41
CA PHE A 211 -11.91 6.23 13.26
C PHE A 211 -11.78 7.57 12.55
N THR A 212 -12.17 8.64 13.22
CA THR A 212 -11.96 10.00 12.70
C THR A 212 -10.54 10.47 12.99
N PHE A 213 -10.00 11.30 12.10
CA PHE A 213 -8.73 11.98 12.32
C PHE A 213 -8.75 13.39 11.73
N ASP A 214 -7.86 14.22 12.26
CA ASP A 214 -7.75 15.62 11.89
C ASP A 214 -6.55 15.82 10.96
N THR A 215 -6.65 16.77 10.04
CA THR A 215 -5.52 17.24 9.24
C THR A 215 -5.12 18.64 9.68
N SER A 216 -3.90 19.04 9.31
CA SER A 216 -3.30 20.30 9.72
C SER A 216 -2.89 21.12 8.50
N SER A 217 -3.01 22.44 8.57
CA SER A 217 -2.44 23.40 7.61
C SER A 217 -0.93 23.61 7.79
N ASP A 218 -0.37 23.24 8.94
CA ASP A 218 1.07 23.21 9.19
C ASP A 218 1.76 22.12 8.34
N CYS A 219 2.63 22.53 7.42
CA CYS A 219 3.34 21.62 6.53
C CYS A 219 4.31 20.67 7.24
N THR A 220 4.67 20.94 8.50
CA THR A 220 5.47 20.02 9.33
C THR A 220 4.62 18.93 9.99
N LYS A 221 3.30 18.95 9.77
CA LYS A 221 2.29 18.01 10.30
C LYS A 221 1.34 17.51 9.20
N ASN A 222 1.86 17.36 7.99
CA ASN A 222 1.11 16.99 6.79
C ASN A 222 0.96 15.47 6.55
N LEU A 223 1.48 14.64 7.45
CA LEU A 223 1.30 13.19 7.43
C LEU A 223 0.67 12.70 8.73
N VAL A 224 -0.54 12.15 8.66
CA VAL A 224 -1.20 11.51 9.81
C VAL A 224 -0.78 10.04 9.89
N ILE A 225 -0.30 9.59 11.04
CA ILE A 225 0.08 8.20 11.29
C ILE A 225 -1.03 7.48 12.04
N VAL A 226 -1.52 6.39 11.46
CA VAL A 226 -2.58 5.54 12.03
C VAL A 226 -2.19 4.08 11.89
N ASN A 227 -1.88 3.45 13.03
CA ASN A 227 -1.57 2.03 13.07
C ASN A 227 -2.75 1.22 13.60
N PHE A 228 -2.98 0.07 12.99
CA PHE A 228 -4.00 -0.89 13.40
C PHE A 228 -3.36 -2.10 14.05
N LYS A 229 -4.03 -2.68 15.04
CA LYS A 229 -3.64 -3.94 15.66
C LYS A 229 -4.85 -4.84 15.84
N GLN A 230 -4.67 -6.13 15.57
CA GLN A 230 -5.68 -7.13 15.84
C GLN A 230 -5.90 -7.25 17.36
N ILE A 231 -7.16 -7.42 17.77
CA ILE A 231 -7.58 -7.47 19.19
C ILE A 231 -8.23 -8.79 19.60
N LYS A 232 -8.61 -9.66 18.65
CA LYS A 232 -9.11 -11.02 18.90
C LYS A 232 -8.93 -11.95 17.71
#